data_AF-A0A830DPN5-F1
#
_entry.id   AF-A0A830DPN5-F1
#
_cell.length_a   1.000
_cell.length_b   1.000
_cell.length_c   1.000
_cell.angle_alpha   90.00
_cell.angle_beta   90.00
_cell.angle_gamma   90.00
#
_symmetry.space_group_name_H-M   'P 1'
#
loop_
_entity.id
_entity.type
_entity.pdbx_description
1 polymer ?
#
loop_
_entity_poly.entity_id
_entity_poly.type
_entity_poly.pdbx_seq_one_letter_code
_entity_poly.pdbx_strand_id
1 'polypeptide(L)'
;MSSNEIPTREVARRVFAQEFNDAGYTFKESDDERAPVYLLLPTGESANRVFLVGTLTEKEDVGEDNEYWRGRIVDPTGTFFVYAGQYQPEAASALRDLDAPAYVAVVGKPRTYETDDGSINVSVRPESITEVDAATRDRWVTETAAKTLDRIAAFDDEGDEYARMAREHYDLDPEEYKRAAIAALESLEQADELSA
;
A
#
# COMPACT_ATOMS: atom_id res chain seq x y z
N MET A 1 -25.65 10.47 -26.19
CA MET A 1 -24.44 11.31 -26.05
C MET A 1 -23.68 10.73 -24.87
N SER A 2 -22.71 9.84 -25.11
CA SER A 2 -21.87 9.35 -24.02
C SER A 2 -20.95 10.48 -23.59
N SER A 3 -21.15 11.01 -22.38
CA SER A 3 -20.16 11.86 -21.74
C SER A 3 -18.89 11.03 -21.66
N ASN A 4 -17.87 11.46 -22.41
CA ASN A 4 -16.53 10.95 -22.28
C ASN A 4 -15.96 11.58 -21.00
N GLU A 5 -16.41 11.10 -19.84
CA GLU A 5 -15.78 11.44 -18.56
C GLU A 5 -14.33 10.97 -18.67
N ILE A 6 -13.41 11.95 -18.69
CA ILE A 6 -11.99 11.69 -18.55
C ILE A 6 -11.86 10.92 -17.24
N PRO A 7 -11.35 9.68 -17.21
CA PRO A 7 -11.20 8.94 -15.97
C PRO A 7 -10.37 9.78 -15.01
N THR A 8 -11.01 10.34 -13.99
CA THR A 8 -10.32 11.10 -12.96
C THR A 8 -9.43 10.11 -12.23
N ARG A 9 -8.13 10.43 -12.16
CA ARG A 9 -7.17 9.55 -11.47
C ARG A 9 -7.62 9.45 -10.01
N GLU A 10 -7.94 8.24 -9.57
CA GLU A 10 -8.32 8.03 -8.18
C GLU A 10 -7.17 8.33 -7.22
N VAL A 11 -7.55 8.83 -6.05
CA VAL A 11 -6.61 9.21 -4.99
C VAL A 11 -5.93 7.96 -4.45
N ALA A 12 -4.60 7.99 -4.37
CA ALA A 12 -3.84 6.92 -3.76
C ALA A 12 -4.13 6.84 -2.25
N ARG A 13 -4.59 5.67 -1.79
CA ARG A 13 -4.88 5.42 -0.38
C ARG A 13 -3.59 5.24 0.41
N ARG A 14 -3.45 5.96 1.52
CA ARG A 14 -2.37 5.75 2.49
C ARG A 14 -2.67 4.49 3.28
N VAL A 15 -1.72 3.57 3.34
CA VAL A 15 -1.87 2.26 3.96
C VAL A 15 -0.55 1.85 4.60
N PHE A 16 -0.62 1.24 5.78
CA PHE A 16 0.52 0.63 6.45
C PHE A 16 0.75 -0.80 5.93
N ALA A 17 1.98 -1.29 5.99
CA ALA A 17 2.36 -2.60 5.47
C ALA A 17 1.56 -3.74 6.08
N GLN A 18 1.29 -3.70 7.39
CA GLN A 18 0.50 -4.74 8.04
C GLN A 18 -0.89 -4.86 7.42
N GLU A 19 -1.66 -3.76 7.40
CA GLU A 19 -3.00 -3.72 6.81
C GLU A 19 -3.00 -4.10 5.32
N PHE A 20 -1.99 -3.66 4.57
CA PHE A 20 -1.88 -3.96 3.15
C PHE A 20 -1.63 -5.44 2.86
N ASN A 21 -0.79 -6.09 3.68
CA ASN A 21 -0.44 -7.50 3.47
C ASN A 21 -1.60 -8.43 3.85
N ASP A 22 -2.46 -8.01 4.77
CA ASP A 22 -3.66 -8.76 5.17
C ASP A 22 -4.82 -8.62 4.16
N ALA A 23 -4.72 -7.68 3.21
CA ALA A 23 -5.75 -7.37 2.23
C ALA A 23 -5.75 -8.34 1.03
N GLY A 24 -6.29 -9.55 1.19
CA GLY A 24 -6.31 -10.58 0.14
C GLY A 24 -7.45 -10.49 -0.88
N TYR A 25 -8.50 -9.69 -0.63
CA TYR A 25 -9.71 -9.68 -1.45
C TYR A 25 -9.73 -8.54 -2.47
N THR A 26 -10.12 -8.86 -3.71
CA THR A 26 -10.29 -7.88 -4.79
C THR A 26 -11.66 -7.94 -5.42
N PHE A 27 -12.21 -6.80 -5.82
CA PHE A 27 -13.55 -6.70 -6.42
C PHE A 27 -13.62 -5.63 -7.51
N LYS A 28 -14.77 -5.60 -8.21
CA LYS A 28 -15.16 -4.55 -9.17
C LYS A 28 -16.48 -3.96 -8.72
N GLU A 29 -16.68 -2.66 -8.92
CA GLU A 29 -17.93 -1.97 -8.57
C GLU A 29 -19.01 -2.12 -9.65
N SER A 30 -18.65 -2.62 -10.83
CA SER A 30 -19.60 -2.89 -11.91
C SER A 30 -19.21 -4.12 -12.71
N ASP A 31 -20.18 -4.66 -13.44
CA ASP A 31 -20.02 -5.81 -14.33
C ASP A 31 -19.30 -5.44 -15.65
N ASP A 32 -18.84 -4.20 -15.83
CA ASP A 32 -18.09 -3.81 -17.02
C ASP A 32 -16.76 -4.59 -17.09
N GLU A 33 -16.47 -5.16 -18.26
CA GLU A 33 -15.21 -5.89 -18.49
C GLU A 33 -13.99 -5.01 -18.18
N ARG A 34 -14.09 -3.71 -18.44
CA ARG A 34 -13.06 -2.69 -18.21
C ARG A 34 -13.17 -2.02 -16.84
N ALA A 35 -14.11 -2.43 -15.98
CA ALA A 35 -14.23 -1.88 -14.64
C ALA A 35 -12.90 -2.01 -13.87
N PRO A 36 -12.47 -0.95 -13.15
CA PRO A 36 -11.31 -1.01 -12.30
C PRO A 36 -11.47 -2.09 -11.23
N VAL A 37 -10.36 -2.78 -10.94
CA VAL A 37 -10.27 -3.74 -9.84
C VAL A 37 -9.72 -3.02 -8.63
N TYR A 38 -10.39 -3.19 -7.49
CA TYR A 38 -10.03 -2.60 -6.21
C TYR A 38 -9.52 -3.69 -5.28
N LEU A 39 -8.55 -3.33 -4.44
CA LEU A 39 -8.22 -4.08 -3.24
C LEU A 39 -9.13 -3.60 -2.11
N LEU A 40 -9.75 -4.53 -1.37
CA LEU A 40 -10.50 -4.19 -0.17
C LEU A 40 -9.56 -4.21 1.03
N LEU A 41 -9.38 -3.09 1.72
CA LEU A 41 -8.59 -3.05 2.95
C LEU A 41 -9.40 -3.63 4.13
N PRO A 42 -8.75 -4.35 5.07
CA PRO A 42 -9.41 -4.88 6.26
C PRO A 42 -10.11 -3.85 7.14
N THR A 43 -9.69 -2.58 7.08
CA THR A 43 -10.37 -1.46 7.79
C THR A 43 -11.53 -0.84 7.02
N GLY A 44 -12.04 -1.51 5.96
CA GLY A 44 -13.27 -1.09 5.28
C GLY A 44 -13.08 0.01 4.27
N GLU A 45 -12.02 -0.04 3.45
CA GLU A 45 -11.77 0.96 2.40
C GLU A 45 -11.39 0.30 1.09
N SER A 46 -11.86 0.87 -0.03
CA SER A 46 -11.49 0.43 -1.37
C SER A 46 -10.24 1.16 -1.88
N ALA A 47 -9.31 0.40 -2.45
CA ALA A 47 -8.04 0.92 -2.97
C ALA A 47 -7.76 0.43 -4.40
N ASN A 48 -7.92 1.32 -5.40
CA ASN A 48 -7.39 1.10 -6.74
C ASN A 48 -5.89 1.41 -6.85
N ARG A 49 -5.41 2.30 -5.97
CA ARG A 49 -4.04 2.79 -5.90
C ARG A 49 -3.67 3.02 -4.45
N VAL A 50 -2.43 2.71 -4.10
CA VAL A 50 -1.88 2.92 -2.76
C VAL A 50 -0.72 3.91 -2.81
N PHE A 51 -0.52 4.61 -1.70
CA PHE A 51 0.61 5.49 -1.45
C PHE A 51 1.28 5.10 -0.14
N LEU A 52 2.54 4.69 -0.23
CA LEU A 52 3.35 4.25 0.90
C LEU A 52 4.69 4.98 0.92
N VAL A 53 5.26 5.15 2.10
CA VAL A 53 6.63 5.62 2.29
C VAL A 53 7.32 4.70 3.29
N GLY A 54 8.54 4.27 2.96
CA GLY A 54 9.32 3.40 3.82
C GLY A 54 10.77 3.34 3.42
N THR A 55 11.53 2.48 4.07
CA THR A 55 12.95 2.26 3.77
C THR A 55 13.07 1.15 2.74
N LEU A 56 13.57 1.45 1.54
CA LEU A 56 14.03 0.43 0.60
C LEU A 56 15.25 -0.26 1.20
N THR A 57 15.09 -1.47 1.70
CA THR A 57 16.18 -2.22 2.36
C THR A 57 16.92 -3.12 1.38
N GLU A 58 16.23 -3.64 0.37
CA GLU A 58 16.78 -4.55 -0.63
C GLU A 58 16.19 -4.25 -2.00
N LYS A 59 17.01 -4.41 -3.04
CA LYS A 59 16.60 -4.39 -4.45
C LYS A 59 17.31 -5.50 -5.21
N GLU A 60 16.60 -6.19 -6.09
CA GLU A 60 17.14 -7.30 -6.87
C GLU A 60 16.47 -7.34 -8.25
N ASP A 61 17.25 -7.55 -9.31
CA ASP A 61 16.70 -7.94 -10.61
C ASP A 61 16.44 -9.45 -10.58
N VAL A 62 15.15 -9.82 -10.54
CA VAL A 62 14.70 -11.22 -10.50
C VAL A 62 14.18 -11.68 -11.87
N GLY A 63 14.46 -10.92 -12.93
CA GLY A 63 14.13 -11.26 -14.29
C GLY A 63 15.11 -12.27 -14.91
N GLU A 64 14.59 -13.13 -15.79
CA GLU A 64 15.43 -14.05 -16.59
C GLU A 64 15.82 -13.41 -17.93
N ASP A 65 14.83 -13.22 -18.82
CA ASP A 65 15.04 -12.68 -20.17
C ASP A 65 14.93 -11.14 -20.25
N ASN A 66 14.17 -10.53 -19.33
CA ASN A 66 13.91 -9.09 -19.30
C ASN A 66 14.07 -8.58 -17.87
N GLU A 67 14.53 -7.34 -17.74
CA GLU A 67 14.67 -6.64 -16.46
C GLU A 67 13.35 -6.67 -15.67
N TYR A 68 13.41 -7.20 -14.45
CA TYR A 68 12.27 -7.33 -13.56
C TYR A 68 12.72 -7.11 -12.11
N TRP A 69 12.63 -5.86 -11.66
CA TRP A 69 13.12 -5.46 -10.34
C TRP A 69 12.10 -5.77 -9.24
N ARG A 70 12.58 -6.42 -8.18
CA ARG A 70 11.91 -6.53 -6.89
C ARG A 70 12.54 -5.54 -5.91
N GLY A 71 11.70 -4.75 -5.23
CA GLY A 71 12.10 -3.92 -4.10
C GLY A 71 11.44 -4.40 -2.81
N ARG A 72 12.20 -4.40 -1.71
CA ARG A 72 11.70 -4.65 -0.35
C ARG A 72 11.69 -3.33 0.42
N ILE A 73 10.50 -2.85 0.80
CA ILE A 73 10.31 -1.56 1.46
C ILE A 73 9.74 -1.80 2.85
N VAL A 74 10.38 -1.28 3.90
CA VAL A 74 9.98 -1.49 5.29
C VAL A 74 9.39 -0.20 5.87
N ASP A 75 8.21 -0.30 6.46
CA ASP A 75 7.60 0.74 7.29
C ASP A 75 7.55 0.28 8.77
N PRO A 76 7.06 1.12 9.71
CA PRO A 76 7.01 0.73 11.13
C PRO A 76 6.14 -0.49 11.45
N THR A 77 5.26 -0.90 10.53
CA THR A 77 4.27 -1.98 10.73
C THR A 77 4.63 -3.26 9.97
N GLY A 78 5.56 -3.21 9.01
CA GLY A 78 5.94 -4.39 8.25
C GLY A 78 6.69 -4.10 6.96
N THR A 79 6.54 -5.00 5.99
CA THR A 79 7.24 -4.95 4.69
C THR A 79 6.25 -4.89 3.55
N PHE A 80 6.48 -4.01 2.58
CA PHE A 80 5.90 -4.05 1.25
C PHE A 80 6.86 -4.69 0.25
N PHE A 81 6.32 -5.45 -0.68
CA PHE A 81 7.03 -5.88 -1.88
C PHE A 81 6.55 -5.10 -3.10
N VAL A 82 7.49 -4.56 -3.86
CA VAL A 82 7.22 -3.86 -5.13
C VAL A 82 7.87 -4.60 -6.29
N TYR A 83 7.18 -4.71 -7.42
CA TYR A 83 7.68 -5.36 -8.62
C TYR A 83 7.53 -4.47 -9.85
N ALA A 84 8.63 -4.14 -10.51
CA ALA A 84 8.66 -3.30 -11.70
C ALA A 84 9.36 -4.01 -12.86
N GLY A 85 8.62 -4.30 -13.92
CA GLY A 85 9.18 -4.89 -15.15
C GLY A 85 9.24 -3.93 -16.33
N GLN A 86 9.45 -4.49 -17.52
CA GLN A 86 9.47 -3.76 -18.80
C GLN A 86 8.26 -2.83 -19.06
N TYR A 87 7.11 -3.13 -18.47
CA TYR A 87 5.89 -2.31 -18.61
C TYR A 87 5.81 -1.16 -17.58
N GLN A 88 6.80 -1.05 -16.67
CA GLN A 88 6.96 0.00 -15.66
C GLN A 88 8.37 0.61 -15.79
N PRO A 89 8.76 1.14 -16.97
CA PRO A 89 10.16 1.51 -17.22
C PRO A 89 10.68 2.59 -16.27
N GLU A 90 9.83 3.54 -15.85
CA GLU A 90 10.19 4.57 -14.89
C GLU A 90 10.51 3.99 -13.51
N ALA A 91 9.62 3.15 -12.96
CA ALA A 91 9.82 2.55 -11.65
C ALA A 91 10.94 1.49 -11.65
N ALA A 92 11.13 0.76 -12.75
CA ALA A 92 12.23 -0.17 -12.92
C ALA A 92 13.59 0.56 -12.93
N SER A 93 13.70 1.67 -13.68
CA SER A 93 14.90 2.50 -13.65
C SER A 93 15.15 3.07 -12.26
N ALA A 94 14.10 3.57 -11.60
CA ALA A 94 14.23 4.09 -10.24
C ALA A 94 14.80 3.03 -9.28
N LEU A 95 14.26 1.79 -9.27
CA LEU A 95 14.80 0.71 -8.45
C LEU A 95 16.24 0.37 -8.81
N ARG A 96 16.59 0.29 -10.10
CA ARG A 96 17.95 0.03 -10.54
C ARG A 96 18.93 1.09 -10.02
N ASP A 97 18.55 2.36 -10.10
CA ASP A 97 19.44 3.49 -9.89
C ASP A 97 19.53 3.93 -8.41
N LEU A 98 18.55 3.58 -7.56
CA LEU A 98 18.55 3.86 -6.12
C LEU A 98 19.62 3.05 -5.36
N ASP A 99 20.29 3.68 -4.39
CA ASP A 99 21.21 3.01 -3.48
C ASP A 99 20.51 2.64 -2.16
N ALA A 100 20.32 1.35 -1.90
CA ALA A 100 19.74 0.88 -0.63
C ALA A 100 20.81 0.86 0.49
N PRO A 101 20.48 1.27 1.74
CA PRO A 101 19.15 1.71 2.19
C PRO A 101 18.83 3.17 1.84
N ALA A 102 17.60 3.41 1.38
CA ALA A 102 17.08 4.76 1.10
C ALA A 102 15.60 4.88 1.48
N TYR A 103 15.15 6.06 1.91
CA TYR A 103 13.71 6.30 2.07
C TYR A 103 13.08 6.53 0.70
N VAL A 104 11.99 5.83 0.43
CA VAL A 104 11.30 5.91 -0.85
C VAL A 104 9.81 6.12 -0.65
N ALA A 105 9.24 6.98 -1.48
CA ALA A 105 7.81 7.14 -1.66
C ALA A 105 7.38 6.34 -2.90
N VAL A 106 6.32 5.54 -2.76
CA VAL A 106 5.79 4.70 -3.83
C VAL A 106 4.30 4.97 -4.01
N VAL A 107 3.93 5.24 -5.26
CA VAL A 107 2.55 5.21 -5.72
C VAL A 107 2.41 4.03 -6.67
N GLY A 108 1.42 3.18 -6.44
CA GLY A 108 1.25 2.01 -7.29
C GLY A 108 -0.10 1.33 -7.14
N LYS A 109 -0.32 0.33 -7.99
CA LYS A 109 -1.53 -0.48 -7.98
C LYS A 109 -1.31 -1.73 -7.13
N PRO A 110 -2.19 -2.04 -6.17
CA PRO A 110 -2.15 -3.32 -5.48
C PRO A 110 -2.34 -4.48 -6.47
N ARG A 111 -1.69 -5.59 -6.16
CA ARG A 111 -1.81 -6.86 -6.88
C ARG A 111 -1.80 -7.99 -5.89
N THR A 112 -2.82 -8.84 -5.96
CA THR A 112 -2.85 -10.12 -5.27
C THR A 112 -2.30 -11.21 -6.19
N TYR A 113 -1.66 -12.21 -5.59
CA TYR A 113 -1.23 -13.41 -6.27
C TYR A 113 -1.25 -14.58 -5.27
N GLU A 114 -1.51 -15.76 -5.79
CA GLU A 114 -1.46 -17.00 -5.02
C GLU A 114 -0.03 -17.53 -5.02
N THR A 115 0.48 -17.90 -3.85
CA THR A 115 1.77 -18.58 -3.69
C THR A 115 1.64 -20.09 -3.84
N ASP A 116 2.77 -20.78 -3.95
CA ASP A 116 2.82 -22.24 -4.13
C ASP A 116 2.16 -23.03 -2.98
N ASP A 117 2.05 -22.42 -1.79
CA ASP A 117 1.38 -23.00 -0.62
C ASP A 117 -0.12 -22.67 -0.55
N GLY A 118 -0.66 -21.99 -1.56
CA GLY A 118 -2.07 -21.60 -1.64
C GLY A 118 -2.45 -20.38 -0.82
N SER A 119 -1.50 -19.70 -0.17
CA SER A 119 -1.77 -18.41 0.48
C SER A 119 -1.86 -17.28 -0.54
N ILE A 120 -2.66 -16.25 -0.21
CA ILE A 120 -2.78 -15.05 -1.04
C ILE A 120 -1.84 -14.00 -0.46
N ASN A 121 -0.90 -13.54 -1.29
CA ASN A 121 -0.02 -12.43 -0.96
C ASN A 121 -0.38 -11.19 -1.78
N VAL A 122 0.02 -10.04 -1.25
CA VAL A 122 -0.20 -8.73 -1.88
C VAL A 122 1.15 -8.08 -2.20
N SER A 123 1.22 -7.43 -3.35
CA SER A 123 2.36 -6.62 -3.76
C SER A 123 1.89 -5.33 -4.42
N VAL A 124 2.81 -4.39 -4.58
CA VAL A 124 2.55 -3.14 -5.31
C VAL A 124 3.23 -3.22 -6.67
N ARG A 125 2.44 -3.02 -7.73
CA ARG A 125 2.96 -2.68 -9.05
C ARG A 125 3.16 -1.17 -9.09
N PRO A 126 4.40 -0.67 -8.96
CA PRO A 126 4.65 0.76 -8.84
C PRO A 126 4.34 1.47 -10.15
N GLU A 127 3.67 2.62 -10.04
CA GLU A 127 3.54 3.60 -11.09
C GLU A 127 4.67 4.64 -11.00
N SER A 128 5.14 4.93 -9.77
CA SER A 128 6.29 5.79 -9.51
C SER A 128 7.00 5.37 -8.21
N ILE A 129 8.31 5.58 -8.16
CA ILE A 129 9.17 5.41 -6.99
C ILE A 129 10.09 6.63 -6.93
N THR A 130 10.19 7.27 -5.78
CA THR A 130 11.00 8.49 -5.61
C THR A 130 11.73 8.44 -4.27
N GLU A 131 13.02 8.74 -4.27
CA GLU A 131 13.79 8.93 -3.04
C GLU A 131 13.26 10.15 -2.27
N VAL A 132 13.09 10.01 -0.96
CA VAL A 132 12.59 11.08 -0.08
C VAL A 132 13.47 11.22 1.15
N ASP A 133 13.26 12.29 1.91
CA ASP A 133 13.95 12.51 3.18
C ASP A 133 13.20 11.91 4.38
N ALA A 134 13.86 11.89 5.54
CA ALA A 134 13.28 11.40 6.78
C ALA A 134 12.01 12.18 7.17
N ALA A 135 12.01 13.51 7.01
CA ALA A 135 10.86 14.36 7.33
C ALA A 135 9.61 14.00 6.50
N THR A 136 9.79 13.66 5.22
CA THR A 136 8.69 13.18 4.36
C THR A 136 8.16 11.83 4.84
N ARG A 137 9.05 10.93 5.27
CA ARG A 137 8.68 9.63 5.87
C ARG A 137 7.91 9.83 7.18
N ASP A 138 8.37 10.68 8.08
CA ASP A 138 7.74 10.93 9.39
C ASP A 138 6.35 11.55 9.22
N ARG A 139 6.22 12.50 8.28
CA ARG A 139 4.94 13.08 7.90
C ARG A 139 3.99 12.03 7.33
N TRP A 140 4.49 11.14 6.46
CA TRP A 140 3.66 10.07 5.91
C TRP A 140 3.15 9.12 7.00
N VAL A 141 4.00 8.73 7.96
CA VAL A 141 3.57 7.87 9.09
C VAL A 141 2.46 8.56 9.89
N THR A 142 2.62 9.85 10.20
CA THR A 142 1.62 10.62 10.95
C THR A 142 0.28 10.70 10.20
N GLU A 143 0.31 11.06 8.91
CA GLU A 143 -0.90 11.17 8.10
C GLU A 143 -1.56 9.81 7.81
N THR A 144 -0.77 8.75 7.71
CA THR A 144 -1.27 7.38 7.50
C THR A 144 -1.93 6.86 8.76
N ALA A 145 -1.31 7.05 9.93
CA ALA A 145 -1.91 6.69 11.21
C ALA A 145 -3.24 7.41 11.45
N ALA A 146 -3.30 8.73 11.25
CA ALA A 146 -4.55 9.47 11.36
C ALA A 146 -5.65 8.89 10.45
N LYS A 147 -5.35 8.65 9.17
CA LYS A 147 -6.32 8.06 8.23
C LYS A 147 -6.73 6.64 8.57
N THR A 148 -5.82 5.81 9.06
CA THR A 148 -6.14 4.44 9.50
C THR A 148 -7.05 4.49 10.72
N LEU A 149 -6.77 5.36 11.70
CA LEU A 149 -7.61 5.54 12.88
C LEU A 149 -9.00 6.07 12.53
N ASP A 150 -9.09 7.04 11.60
CA ASP A 150 -10.37 7.57 11.11
C ASP A 150 -11.23 6.46 10.47
N ARG A 151 -10.63 5.60 9.64
CA ARG A 151 -11.33 4.45 9.03
C ARG A 151 -11.83 3.47 10.08
N ILE A 152 -10.99 3.12 11.04
CA ILE A 152 -11.34 2.18 12.11
C ILE A 152 -12.47 2.76 12.98
N ALA A 153 -12.43 4.05 13.30
CA ALA A 153 -13.49 4.71 14.06
C ALA A 153 -14.84 4.70 13.33
N ALA A 154 -14.83 4.78 12.01
CA ALA A 154 -16.02 4.71 11.16
C ALA A 154 -16.43 3.26 10.80
N PHE A 155 -15.62 2.25 11.15
CA PHE A 155 -15.82 0.88 10.68
C PHE A 155 -17.17 0.30 11.13
N ASP A 156 -17.62 0.65 12.33
CA ASP A 156 -18.89 0.23 12.92
C ASP A 156 -20.12 1.02 12.47
N ASP A 157 -19.94 2.01 11.59
CA ASP A 157 -21.07 2.71 11.00
C ASP A 157 -21.80 1.80 9.98
N GLU A 158 -23.07 1.50 10.25
CA GLU A 158 -23.91 0.59 9.45
C GLU A 158 -24.09 1.02 7.98
N GLY A 159 -23.74 2.27 7.64
CA GLY A 159 -23.85 2.82 6.30
C GLY A 159 -22.66 2.56 5.37
N ASP A 160 -21.54 2.05 5.89
CA ASP A 160 -20.33 1.82 5.09
C ASP A 160 -20.36 0.44 4.42
N GLU A 161 -20.53 0.44 3.09
CA GLU A 161 -20.62 -0.79 2.31
C GLU A 161 -19.30 -1.59 2.28
N TYR A 162 -18.15 -0.92 2.33
CA TYR A 162 -16.85 -1.57 2.32
C TYR A 162 -16.48 -2.10 3.69
N ALA A 163 -16.88 -1.43 4.77
CA ALA A 163 -16.74 -1.98 6.12
C ALA A 163 -17.56 -3.25 6.30
N ARG A 164 -18.80 -3.28 5.76
CA ARG A 164 -19.59 -4.52 5.73
C ARG A 164 -18.92 -5.61 4.88
N MET A 165 -18.46 -5.26 3.68
CA MET A 165 -17.74 -6.19 2.81
C MET A 165 -16.46 -6.73 3.47
N ALA A 166 -15.72 -5.91 4.19
CA ALA A 166 -14.52 -6.31 4.91
C ALA A 166 -14.83 -7.35 5.98
N ARG A 167 -15.91 -7.17 6.76
CA ARG A 167 -16.38 -8.19 7.73
C ARG A 167 -16.81 -9.50 7.08
N GLU A 168 -17.31 -9.46 5.83
CA GLU A 168 -17.73 -10.65 5.09
C GLU A 168 -16.52 -11.45 4.56
N HIS A 169 -15.41 -10.78 4.24
CA HIS A 169 -14.25 -11.39 3.60
C HIS A 169 -13.03 -11.59 4.51
N TYR A 170 -12.95 -10.88 5.62
CA TYR A 170 -11.83 -10.95 6.56
C TYR A 170 -12.32 -11.36 7.95
N ASP A 171 -11.67 -12.36 8.52
CA ASP A 171 -11.79 -12.73 9.94
C ASP A 171 -10.66 -12.05 10.73
N LEU A 172 -10.62 -10.71 10.66
CA LEU A 172 -9.56 -9.87 11.24
C LEU A 172 -10.19 -8.76 12.08
N ASP A 173 -9.57 -8.46 13.23
CA ASP A 173 -10.03 -7.41 14.14
C ASP A 173 -9.39 -6.07 13.77
N PRO A 174 -10.15 -5.02 13.40
CA PRO A 174 -9.60 -3.71 13.10
C PRO A 174 -8.76 -3.08 14.22
N GLU A 175 -8.98 -3.48 15.49
CA GLU A 175 -8.18 -3.00 16.62
C GLU A 175 -6.70 -3.43 16.53
N GLU A 176 -6.35 -4.45 15.73
CA GLU A 176 -4.96 -4.80 15.46
C GLU A 176 -4.24 -3.69 14.69
N TYR A 177 -4.88 -3.11 13.67
CA TYR A 177 -4.31 -2.03 12.87
C TYR A 177 -4.28 -0.71 13.63
N LYS A 178 -5.21 -0.49 14.56
CA LYS A 178 -5.16 0.65 15.48
C LYS A 178 -3.94 0.57 16.40
N ARG A 179 -3.67 -0.61 16.98
CA ARG A 179 -2.45 -0.82 17.77
C ARG A 179 -1.19 -0.59 16.94
N ALA A 180 -1.17 -1.06 15.69
CA ALA A 180 -0.05 -0.84 14.78
C ALA A 180 0.15 0.66 14.45
N ALA A 181 -0.93 1.39 14.18
CA ALA A 181 -0.89 2.83 13.91
C ALA A 181 -0.40 3.63 15.12
N ILE A 182 -0.85 3.29 16.33
CA ILE A 182 -0.39 3.92 17.58
C ILE A 182 1.10 3.62 17.81
N ALA A 183 1.52 2.36 17.69
CA ALA A 183 2.92 1.99 17.84
C ALA A 183 3.84 2.69 16.82
N ALA A 184 3.36 2.89 15.58
CA ALA A 184 4.09 3.64 14.57
C ALA A 184 4.29 5.12 14.99
N LEU A 185 3.28 5.77 15.56
CA LEU A 185 3.38 7.13 16.10
C LEU A 185 4.34 7.19 17.29
N GLU A 186 4.22 6.28 18.25
CA GLU A 186 5.11 6.20 19.42
C GLU A 186 6.58 5.99 19.01
N SER A 187 6.82 5.25 17.92
CA SER A 187 8.17 5.04 17.39
C SER A 187 8.78 6.31 16.79
N LEU A 188 7.96 7.22 16.24
CA LEU A 188 8.43 8.52 15.76
C LEU A 188 8.78 9.44 16.91
N GLU A 189 7.91 9.53 17.92
CA GLU A 189 8.14 10.39 19.08
C GLU A 189 9.45 10.01 19.80
N GLN A 190 9.72 8.72 19.98
CA GLN A 190 10.98 8.24 20.54
C GLN A 190 12.20 8.59 19.67
N ALA A 191 12.07 8.53 18.33
CA ALA A 191 13.16 8.90 17.43
C ALA A 191 13.45 10.42 17.49
N ASP A 192 12.42 11.24 17.58
CA ASP A 192 12.54 12.69 17.75
C ASP A 192 13.22 13.03 19.09
N GLU A 193 12.81 12.41 20.19
CA GLU A 193 13.42 12.61 21.52
C GLU A 193 14.90 12.21 21.57
N LEU A 194 15.30 11.17 20.84
CA LEU A 194 16.71 10.72 20.77
C LEU A 194 17.58 11.61 19.87
N SER A 195 16.97 12.42 19.00
CA SER A 195 17.67 13.31 18.06
C SER A 195 17.73 14.78 18.52
N ALA A 196 17.02 15.13 19.60
CA ALA A 196 16.97 16.45 20.23
C ALA A 196 18.09 16.67 21.27
#